data_AF-A0A9J7EFI6-F1
#
_entry.id   AF-A0A9J7EFI6-F1
#
_cell.length_a   1.000
_cell.length_b   1.000
_cell.length_c   1.000
_cell.angle_alpha   90.00
_cell.angle_beta   90.00
_cell.angle_gamma   90.00
#
_symmetry.space_group_name_H-M   'P 1'
#
loop_
_entity.id
_entity.type
_entity.pdbx_description
1 polymer ?
#
loop_
_entity_poly.entity_id
_entity_poly.type
_entity_poly.pdbx_seq_one_letter_code
_entity_poly.pdbx_strand_id
1 'polypeptide(L)'
;MASEHERKVVKVVVLGDIGRSPRMQYHALSLANNGLDVNIIGYLDSEPLSEITEHPHITITQLHPISIGPRLIRYVAKTIWQTISLLFTLYVTGKCHYVLCQNPPAIPTLPVCRIYCLFSKAKFIIDWHNYAYSIMAMSLSPDHIIVRIARFIETFFGQSADQSMCVTYSMKEDLMMNWNVNNAIVLYDRPPKIFRPLTIQEKHDWFLQLSKTYPAFGDEELSEVNVPNAKTRFTKEVNGKVELRSDRPGLLFSSTSWTADEDFGLLMEALQLYENSCNLTDKLPKLVCVITGKGPEKEWYLKKIEQKQWKNIQVFTPWLEAADYPKMVASADLGVCLHTSSSGLDLPMKVVDMFGAGLPVCAFDFLCLDELVENGVNGYTFRTSEELYKELTNWFQGFPNNSQQNAIADRMRKEITSFREVGWEDNWNLRVKKLFQ
;
A
#
# COMPACT_ATOMS: atom_id res chain seq x y z
N MET A 1 -42.53 19.90 -6.17
CA MET A 1 -41.68 18.88 -6.80
C MET A 1 -40.38 19.57 -7.13
N ALA A 2 -39.32 19.34 -6.35
CA ALA A 2 -37.99 19.86 -6.70
C ALA A 2 -37.58 19.17 -8.01
N SER A 3 -37.10 19.93 -8.99
CA SER A 3 -36.56 19.35 -10.21
C SER A 3 -35.34 18.50 -9.82
N GLU A 4 -35.46 17.18 -9.95
CA GLU A 4 -34.30 16.29 -9.95
C GLU A 4 -33.36 16.80 -11.05
N HIS A 5 -32.30 17.50 -10.66
CA HIS A 5 -31.22 17.80 -11.58
C HIS A 5 -30.67 16.46 -12.05
N GLU A 6 -30.66 16.24 -13.36
CA GLU A 6 -30.11 15.04 -13.98
C GLU A 6 -28.67 14.82 -13.46
N ARG A 7 -28.46 13.69 -12.78
CA ARG A 7 -27.15 13.36 -12.18
C ARG A 7 -26.13 13.20 -13.30
N LYS A 8 -24.96 13.81 -13.12
CA LYS A 8 -23.86 13.60 -14.08
C LYS A 8 -23.34 12.17 -13.94
N VAL A 9 -23.10 11.53 -15.07
CA VAL A 9 -22.59 10.15 -15.17
C VAL A 9 -21.08 10.13 -15.34
N VAL A 10 -20.38 9.31 -14.56
CA VAL A 10 -18.93 9.08 -14.64
C VAL A 10 -18.64 7.61 -14.92
N LYS A 11 -17.73 7.34 -15.87
CA LYS A 11 -17.17 6.01 -16.06
C LYS A 11 -15.78 5.95 -15.41
N VAL A 12 -15.62 5.10 -14.41
CA VAL A 12 -14.35 4.86 -13.73
C VAL A 12 -13.73 3.62 -14.35
N VAL A 13 -12.66 3.79 -15.13
CA VAL A 13 -12.03 2.71 -15.90
C VAL A 13 -10.81 2.20 -15.16
N VAL A 14 -10.86 0.92 -14.81
CA VAL A 14 -9.80 0.14 -14.19
C VAL A 14 -9.53 -1.05 -15.11
N LEU A 15 -8.54 -0.96 -16.02
CA LEU A 15 -8.18 -2.09 -16.89
C LEU A 15 -7.31 -3.12 -16.11
N GLY A 16 -7.84 -3.55 -14.97
CA GLY A 16 -7.27 -4.42 -13.95
C GLY A 16 -8.38 -4.97 -13.05
N ASP A 17 -8.00 -5.72 -12.02
CA ASP A 17 -8.95 -6.28 -11.05
C ASP A 17 -9.46 -5.19 -10.10
N ILE A 18 -10.77 -4.93 -10.11
CA ILE A 18 -11.40 -3.88 -9.31
C ILE A 18 -11.14 -4.10 -7.81
N GLY A 19 -11.27 -5.33 -7.33
CA GLY A 19 -11.06 -5.67 -5.92
C GLY A 19 -9.63 -5.40 -5.42
N ARG A 20 -8.66 -5.24 -6.35
CA ARG A 20 -7.26 -4.91 -6.05
C ARG A 20 -6.87 -3.47 -6.39
N SER A 21 -7.84 -2.63 -6.75
CA SER A 21 -7.66 -1.21 -7.02
C SER A 21 -8.41 -0.35 -5.98
N PRO A 22 -7.99 -0.35 -4.70
CA PRO A 22 -8.71 0.33 -3.62
C PRO A 22 -8.88 1.83 -3.89
N ARG A 23 -7.85 2.51 -4.41
CA ARG A 23 -7.91 3.93 -4.77
C ARG A 23 -9.04 4.23 -5.76
N MET A 24 -9.22 3.39 -6.78
CA MET A 24 -10.28 3.60 -7.78
C MET A 24 -11.68 3.29 -7.22
N GLN A 25 -11.78 2.34 -6.28
CA GLN A 25 -13.01 2.12 -5.53
C GLN A 25 -13.33 3.35 -4.66
N TYR A 26 -12.35 3.94 -3.99
CA TYR A 26 -12.56 5.17 -3.21
C TYR A 26 -12.96 6.35 -4.09
N HIS A 27 -12.39 6.51 -5.30
CA HIS A 27 -12.88 7.48 -6.27
C HIS A 27 -14.36 7.24 -6.62
N ALA A 28 -14.76 6.00 -6.89
CA ALA A 28 -16.13 5.65 -7.21
C ALA A 28 -17.11 6.00 -6.07
N LEU A 29 -16.73 5.69 -4.82
CA LEU A 29 -17.51 6.05 -3.63
C LEU A 29 -17.63 7.57 -3.47
N SER A 30 -16.51 8.29 -3.51
CA SER A 30 -16.53 9.76 -3.34
C SER A 30 -17.33 10.44 -4.45
N LEU A 31 -17.24 9.97 -5.70
CA LEU A 31 -18.06 10.47 -6.81
C LEU A 31 -19.56 10.23 -6.55
N ALA A 32 -19.93 9.02 -6.16
CA ALA A 32 -21.32 8.65 -5.94
C ALA A 32 -21.95 9.40 -4.75
N ASN A 33 -21.19 9.54 -3.65
CA ASN A 33 -21.55 10.33 -2.47
C ASN A 33 -21.70 11.83 -2.79
N ASN A 34 -21.02 12.32 -3.81
CA ASN A 34 -21.11 13.70 -4.28
C ASN A 34 -22.15 13.94 -5.37
N GLY A 35 -23.08 13.00 -5.56
CA GLY A 35 -24.26 13.22 -6.41
C GLY A 35 -24.10 12.80 -7.87
N LEU A 36 -23.06 12.01 -8.21
CA LEU A 36 -22.87 11.47 -9.55
C LEU A 36 -23.33 10.01 -9.64
N ASP A 37 -23.72 9.58 -10.84
CA ASP A 37 -23.93 8.15 -11.13
C ASP A 37 -22.64 7.56 -11.70
N VAL A 38 -22.17 6.46 -11.10
CA VAL A 38 -20.86 5.91 -11.39
C VAL A 38 -20.99 4.53 -12.01
N ASN A 39 -20.31 4.32 -13.14
CA ASN A 39 -20.08 2.99 -13.70
C ASN A 39 -18.59 2.64 -13.59
N ILE A 40 -18.25 1.69 -12.74
CA ILE A 40 -16.88 1.18 -12.62
C ILE A 40 -16.69 0.00 -13.60
N ILE A 41 -15.69 0.13 -14.47
CA ILE A 41 -15.44 -0.81 -15.58
C ILE A 41 -14.08 -1.47 -15.35
N GLY A 42 -14.05 -2.79 -15.24
CA GLY A 42 -12.82 -3.54 -14.97
C GLY A 42 -13.04 -5.05 -14.83
N TYR A 43 -12.01 -5.77 -14.39
CA TYR A 43 -12.11 -7.20 -14.10
C TYR A 43 -12.62 -7.42 -12.66
N LEU A 44 -13.27 -8.57 -12.43
CA LEU A 44 -13.78 -9.01 -11.12
C LEU A 44 -13.14 -10.34 -10.73
N ASP A 45 -11.82 -10.30 -10.53
CA ASP A 45 -11.07 -11.49 -10.09
C ASP A 45 -11.05 -11.59 -8.55
N SER A 46 -11.18 -10.45 -7.86
CA SER A 46 -11.33 -10.35 -6.41
C SER A 46 -12.60 -9.55 -6.05
N GLU A 47 -13.15 -9.79 -4.87
CA GLU A 47 -14.36 -9.10 -4.39
C GLU A 47 -14.08 -7.61 -4.13
N PRO A 48 -14.88 -6.69 -4.71
CA PRO A 48 -14.83 -5.27 -4.36
C PRO A 48 -15.30 -5.02 -2.91
N LEU A 49 -15.07 -3.81 -2.40
CA LEU A 49 -15.60 -3.37 -1.10
C LEU A 49 -17.13 -3.51 -1.09
N SER A 50 -17.68 -3.94 0.05
CA SER A 50 -19.14 -4.00 0.27
C SER A 50 -19.83 -2.68 -0.06
N GLU A 51 -19.18 -1.57 0.28
CA GLU A 51 -19.68 -0.23 0.02
C GLU A 51 -19.79 0.06 -1.47
N ILE A 52 -19.01 -0.61 -2.35
CA ILE A 52 -19.14 -0.47 -3.80
C ILE A 52 -20.35 -1.26 -4.32
N THR A 53 -20.48 -2.52 -3.87
CA THR A 53 -21.51 -3.43 -4.37
C THR A 53 -22.90 -3.07 -3.87
N GLU A 54 -23.00 -2.44 -2.70
CA GLU A 54 -24.27 -2.04 -2.06
C GLU A 54 -24.70 -0.60 -2.42
N HIS A 55 -23.83 0.22 -3.02
CA HIS A 55 -24.15 1.63 -3.26
C HIS A 55 -25.15 1.81 -4.42
N PRO A 56 -26.28 2.50 -4.22
CA PRO A 56 -27.36 2.57 -5.22
C PRO A 56 -27.00 3.33 -6.50
N HIS A 57 -25.99 4.19 -6.44
CA HIS A 57 -25.49 4.97 -7.59
C HIS A 57 -24.18 4.45 -8.18
N ILE A 58 -23.75 3.23 -7.81
CA ILE A 58 -22.58 2.59 -8.40
C ILE A 58 -23.03 1.33 -9.14
N THR A 59 -22.68 1.23 -10.42
CA THR A 59 -22.85 0.03 -11.23
C THR A 59 -21.48 -0.52 -11.59
N ILE A 60 -21.31 -1.84 -11.49
CA ILE A 60 -20.09 -2.52 -11.92
C ILE A 60 -20.32 -3.13 -13.30
N THR A 61 -19.49 -2.77 -14.28
CA THR A 61 -19.46 -3.44 -15.58
C THR A 61 -18.20 -4.28 -15.71
N GLN A 62 -18.38 -5.60 -15.71
CA GLN A 62 -17.28 -6.55 -15.81
C GLN A 62 -16.74 -6.65 -17.25
N LEU A 63 -15.42 -6.58 -17.38
CA LEU A 63 -14.70 -6.96 -18.60
C LEU A 63 -14.38 -8.46 -18.56
N HIS A 64 -14.51 -9.13 -19.70
CA HIS A 64 -14.15 -10.54 -19.82
C HIS A 64 -12.77 -10.69 -20.46
N PRO A 65 -11.81 -11.40 -19.83
CA PRO A 65 -10.49 -11.61 -20.40
C PRO A 65 -10.52 -12.67 -21.51
N ILE A 66 -9.52 -12.63 -22.39
CA ILE A 66 -9.25 -13.70 -23.36
C ILE A 66 -7.83 -14.24 -23.13
N SER A 67 -7.66 -15.55 -23.25
CA SER A 67 -6.33 -16.18 -23.18
C SER A 67 -6.17 -17.16 -24.34
N ILE A 68 -5.59 -16.68 -25.44
CA ILE A 68 -5.35 -17.48 -26.65
C ILE A 68 -3.85 -17.49 -26.96
N GLY A 69 -3.31 -18.69 -27.21
CA GLY A 69 -2.02 -18.89 -27.88
C GLY A 69 -0.74 -18.87 -27.00
N PRO A 70 0.43 -19.06 -27.65
CA PRO A 70 1.76 -19.00 -27.04
C PRO A 70 2.09 -17.61 -26.46
N ARG A 71 3.06 -17.51 -25.53
CA ARG A 71 3.33 -16.30 -24.71
C ARG A 71 3.40 -14.98 -25.50
N LEU A 72 4.12 -14.91 -26.63
CA LEU A 72 4.28 -13.66 -27.39
C LEU A 72 2.98 -13.25 -28.10
N ILE A 73 2.32 -14.22 -28.77
CA ILE A 73 1.02 -14.03 -29.43
C ILE A 73 -0.04 -13.64 -28.41
N ARG A 74 0.04 -14.20 -27.20
CA ARG A 74 -0.88 -13.89 -26.10
C ARG A 74 -0.83 -12.42 -25.69
N TYR A 75 0.35 -11.80 -25.60
CA TYR A 75 0.42 -10.37 -25.23
C TYR A 75 -0.25 -9.47 -26.28
N VAL A 76 0.04 -9.70 -27.56
CA VAL A 76 -0.56 -8.93 -28.66
C VAL A 76 -2.08 -9.18 -28.74
N ALA A 77 -2.49 -10.45 -28.70
CA ALA A 77 -3.90 -10.83 -28.72
C ALA A 77 -4.67 -10.27 -27.50
N LYS A 78 -4.05 -10.30 -26.31
CA LYS A 78 -4.60 -9.71 -25.09
C LYS A 78 -4.81 -8.20 -25.28
N THR A 79 -3.82 -7.47 -25.78
CA THR A 79 -3.93 -6.02 -26.01
C THR A 79 -5.02 -5.69 -27.03
N ILE A 80 -5.10 -6.44 -28.13
CA ILE A 80 -6.16 -6.26 -29.14
C ILE A 80 -7.55 -6.51 -28.53
N TRP A 81 -7.70 -7.62 -27.79
CA TRP A 81 -8.96 -7.94 -27.14
C TRP A 81 -9.36 -6.91 -26.10
N GLN A 82 -8.42 -6.47 -25.26
CA GLN A 82 -8.65 -5.40 -24.29
C GLN A 82 -9.07 -4.10 -24.98
N THR A 83 -8.50 -3.78 -26.13
CA THR A 83 -8.88 -2.62 -26.94
C THR A 83 -10.34 -2.72 -27.39
N ILE A 84 -10.71 -3.85 -28.01
CA ILE A 84 -12.06 -4.08 -28.53
C ILE A 84 -13.09 -4.14 -27.40
N SER A 85 -12.81 -4.94 -26.36
CA SER A 85 -13.69 -5.17 -25.22
C SER A 85 -13.94 -3.87 -24.44
N LEU A 86 -12.90 -3.09 -24.16
CA LEU A 86 -13.05 -1.81 -23.47
C LEU A 86 -13.82 -0.80 -24.32
N LEU A 87 -13.48 -0.65 -25.61
CA LEU A 87 -14.17 0.29 -26.50
C LEU A 87 -15.66 -0.07 -26.67
N PHE A 88 -15.96 -1.35 -26.88
CA PHE A 88 -17.32 -1.86 -26.97
C PHE A 88 -18.10 -1.61 -25.68
N THR A 89 -17.50 -1.92 -24.53
CA THR A 89 -18.10 -1.70 -23.21
C THR A 89 -18.39 -0.21 -22.98
N LEU A 90 -17.44 0.68 -23.29
CA LEU A 90 -17.64 2.13 -23.20
C LEU A 90 -18.78 2.61 -24.10
N TYR A 91 -18.97 2.03 -25.28
CA TYR A 91 -20.07 2.40 -26.17
C TYR A 91 -21.43 1.88 -25.68
N VAL A 92 -21.51 0.60 -25.30
CA VAL A 92 -22.77 -0.06 -24.91
C VAL A 92 -23.31 0.47 -23.58
N THR A 93 -22.44 0.86 -22.66
CA THR A 93 -22.83 1.42 -21.35
C THR A 93 -23.34 2.87 -21.41
N GLY A 94 -23.65 3.38 -22.61
CA GLY A 94 -24.33 4.67 -22.80
C GLY A 94 -23.41 5.89 -22.73
N LYS A 95 -23.98 7.09 -22.86
CA LYS A 95 -23.22 8.35 -22.77
C LYS A 95 -22.82 8.66 -21.32
N CYS A 96 -21.73 9.38 -21.14
CA CYS A 96 -21.29 9.88 -19.84
C CYS A 96 -20.74 11.31 -19.97
N HIS A 97 -20.61 11.98 -18.83
CA HIS A 97 -20.05 13.31 -18.75
C HIS A 97 -18.53 13.27 -18.56
N TYR A 98 -18.04 12.27 -17.83
CA TYR A 98 -16.62 12.10 -17.50
C TYR A 98 -16.18 10.65 -17.67
N VAL A 99 -14.93 10.47 -18.06
CA VAL A 99 -14.20 9.19 -17.97
C VAL A 99 -13.00 9.42 -17.09
N LEU A 100 -12.97 8.76 -15.94
CA LEU A 100 -11.84 8.73 -15.02
C LEU A 100 -11.06 7.43 -15.24
N CYS A 101 -9.83 7.53 -15.69
CA CYS A 101 -8.99 6.39 -16.05
C CYS A 101 -7.82 6.21 -15.07
N GLN A 102 -7.64 4.99 -14.56
CA GLN A 102 -6.43 4.61 -13.83
C GLN A 102 -5.24 4.49 -14.80
N ASN A 103 -4.09 5.06 -14.47
CA ASN A 103 -2.82 4.75 -15.11
C ASN A 103 -1.78 4.32 -14.05
N PRO A 104 -1.16 3.13 -14.17
CA PRO A 104 -1.23 2.13 -15.25
C PRO A 104 -2.51 1.25 -15.24
N PRO A 105 -2.79 0.47 -16.32
CA PRO A 105 -1.98 0.34 -17.54
C PRO A 105 -2.29 1.41 -18.58
N ALA A 106 -1.25 1.93 -19.23
CA ALA A 106 -1.40 2.93 -20.29
C ALA A 106 -1.97 2.36 -21.59
N ILE A 107 -1.52 1.16 -21.96
CA ILE A 107 -1.90 0.46 -23.19
C ILE A 107 -2.84 -0.70 -22.84
N PRO A 108 -3.99 -0.84 -23.51
CA PRO A 108 -4.60 0.08 -24.46
C PRO A 108 -5.46 1.20 -23.83
N THR A 109 -5.49 1.31 -22.50
CA THR A 109 -6.50 2.09 -21.75
C THR A 109 -6.54 3.57 -22.13
N LEU A 110 -5.40 4.28 -22.14
CA LEU A 110 -5.37 5.71 -22.43
C LEU A 110 -5.81 6.03 -23.87
N PRO A 111 -5.29 5.33 -24.92
CA PRO A 111 -5.81 5.49 -26.27
C PRO A 111 -7.32 5.28 -26.38
N VAL A 112 -7.83 4.19 -25.82
CA VAL A 112 -9.26 3.83 -25.95
C VAL A 112 -10.14 4.85 -25.25
N CYS A 113 -9.81 5.22 -24.00
CA CYS A 113 -10.57 6.20 -23.25
C CYS A 113 -10.55 7.57 -23.93
N ARG A 114 -9.39 8.01 -24.45
CA ARG A 114 -9.28 9.28 -25.18
C ARG A 114 -10.15 9.29 -26.44
N ILE A 115 -10.06 8.23 -27.26
CA ILE A 115 -10.84 8.12 -28.49
C ILE A 115 -12.33 8.15 -28.17
N TYR A 116 -12.78 7.38 -27.17
CA TYR A 116 -14.17 7.42 -26.72
C TYR A 116 -14.60 8.83 -26.27
N CYS A 117 -13.77 9.55 -25.51
CA CYS A 117 -14.08 10.90 -25.04
C CYS A 117 -14.21 11.90 -26.21
N LEU A 118 -13.39 11.78 -27.26
CA LEU A 118 -13.51 12.62 -28.46
C LEU A 118 -14.86 12.46 -29.17
N PHE A 119 -15.36 11.22 -29.27
CA PHE A 119 -16.65 10.95 -29.92
C PHE A 119 -17.87 11.24 -29.02
N SER A 120 -17.79 10.89 -27.74
CA SER A 120 -18.87 11.11 -26.77
C SER A 120 -18.96 12.53 -26.26
N LYS A 121 -17.93 13.36 -26.49
CA LYS A 121 -17.72 14.68 -25.88
C LYS A 121 -17.63 14.64 -24.34
N ALA A 122 -17.33 13.48 -23.77
CA ALA A 122 -17.03 13.35 -22.34
C ALA A 122 -15.67 13.97 -22.01
N LYS A 123 -15.50 14.43 -20.77
CA LYS A 123 -14.22 14.91 -20.25
C LYS A 123 -13.33 13.75 -19.86
N PHE A 124 -12.10 13.75 -20.35
CA PHE A 124 -11.12 12.70 -20.07
C PHE A 124 -10.22 13.09 -18.90
N ILE A 125 -10.26 12.31 -17.82
CA ILE A 125 -9.50 12.52 -16.60
C ILE A 125 -8.60 11.31 -16.35
N ILE A 126 -7.32 11.53 -16.06
CA ILE A 126 -6.37 10.47 -15.73
C ILE A 126 -5.98 10.59 -14.25
N ASP A 127 -5.96 9.46 -13.54
CA ASP A 127 -5.34 9.33 -12.22
C ASP A 127 -4.03 8.54 -12.37
N TRP A 128 -2.91 9.24 -12.19
CA TRP A 128 -1.54 8.77 -12.36
C TRP A 128 -1.02 8.19 -11.04
N HIS A 129 -0.84 6.87 -10.99
CA HIS A 129 -0.29 6.16 -9.83
C HIS A 129 1.17 5.80 -10.06
N ASN A 130 1.51 5.41 -11.29
CA ASN A 130 2.87 5.13 -11.73
C ASN A 130 2.95 5.25 -13.25
N TYR A 131 4.13 5.02 -13.82
CA TYR A 131 4.28 4.94 -15.28
C TYR A 131 4.28 3.49 -15.76
N ALA A 132 3.43 3.20 -16.74
CA ALA A 132 3.35 1.88 -17.35
C ALA A 132 4.67 1.49 -18.03
N TYR A 133 5.36 2.45 -18.65
CA TYR A 133 6.67 2.17 -19.25
C TYR A 133 7.75 1.84 -18.20
N SER A 134 7.72 2.47 -17.01
CA SER A 134 8.72 2.20 -15.96
C SER A 134 8.50 0.82 -15.35
N ILE A 135 7.25 0.43 -15.11
CA ILE A 135 6.90 -0.94 -14.67
C ILE A 135 7.36 -1.97 -15.71
N MET A 136 7.15 -1.69 -16.99
CA MET A 136 7.60 -2.59 -18.07
C MET A 136 9.13 -2.71 -18.11
N ALA A 137 9.85 -1.63 -17.82
CA ALA A 137 11.31 -1.59 -17.76
C ALA A 137 11.90 -2.36 -16.56
N MET A 138 11.09 -2.86 -15.63
CA MET A 138 11.55 -3.78 -14.58
C MET A 138 11.79 -5.19 -15.13
N SER A 139 11.03 -5.60 -16.15
CA SER A 139 11.14 -6.94 -16.77
C SER A 139 11.87 -6.92 -18.12
N LEU A 140 11.99 -5.76 -18.75
CA LEU A 140 12.67 -5.54 -20.03
C LEU A 140 13.73 -4.46 -19.88
N SER A 141 14.77 -4.47 -20.72
CA SER A 141 15.74 -3.37 -20.74
C SER A 141 15.03 -2.02 -20.98
N PRO A 142 15.42 -0.92 -20.30
CA PRO A 142 14.87 0.42 -20.54
C PRO A 142 14.96 0.87 -22.02
N ASP A 143 15.97 0.39 -22.75
CA ASP A 143 16.17 0.69 -24.19
C ASP A 143 15.34 -0.21 -25.12
N HIS A 144 14.59 -1.16 -24.57
CA HIS A 144 13.80 -2.09 -25.36
C HIS A 144 12.71 -1.37 -26.16
N ILE A 145 12.54 -1.74 -27.43
CA ILE A 145 11.64 -1.05 -28.37
C ILE A 145 10.20 -0.93 -27.85
N ILE A 146 9.69 -1.97 -27.19
CA ILE A 146 8.35 -1.98 -26.60
C ILE A 146 8.23 -0.97 -25.45
N VAL A 147 9.27 -0.80 -24.63
CA VAL A 147 9.29 0.18 -23.54
C VAL A 147 9.26 1.60 -24.12
N ARG A 148 10.02 1.86 -25.20
CA ARG A 148 10.02 3.16 -25.89
C ARG A 148 8.66 3.47 -26.53
N ILE A 149 8.02 2.48 -27.15
CA ILE A 149 6.65 2.61 -27.70
C ILE A 149 5.65 2.89 -26.57
N ALA A 150 5.77 2.17 -25.45
CA ALA A 150 4.89 2.36 -24.32
C ALA A 150 5.01 3.76 -23.73
N ARG A 151 6.25 4.24 -23.52
CA ARG A 151 6.52 5.60 -23.10
C ARG A 151 5.91 6.62 -24.06
N PHE A 152 6.10 6.45 -25.37
CA PHE A 152 5.52 7.36 -26.37
C PHE A 152 3.99 7.41 -26.30
N ILE A 153 3.32 6.25 -26.26
CA ILE A 153 1.85 6.18 -26.17
C ILE A 153 1.36 6.82 -24.87
N GLU A 154 2.00 6.47 -23.75
CA GLU A 154 1.65 6.99 -22.44
C GLU A 154 1.79 8.51 -22.37
N THR A 155 2.90 9.07 -22.88
CA THR A 155 3.12 10.51 -22.94
C THR A 155 2.12 11.21 -23.87
N PHE A 156 1.94 10.69 -25.09
CA PHE A 156 1.06 11.32 -26.09
C PHE A 156 -0.40 11.35 -25.65
N PHE A 157 -0.93 10.23 -25.17
CA PHE A 157 -2.32 10.19 -24.71
C PHE A 157 -2.49 10.81 -23.32
N GLY A 158 -1.45 10.76 -22.48
CA GLY A 158 -1.39 11.46 -21.20
C GLY A 158 -1.57 12.97 -21.34
N GLN A 159 -0.84 13.59 -22.26
CA GLN A 159 -0.95 15.02 -22.60
C GLN A 159 -2.35 15.44 -23.04
N SER A 160 -3.13 14.50 -23.58
CA SER A 160 -4.43 14.78 -24.16
C SER A 160 -5.58 14.85 -23.14
N ALA A 161 -5.32 14.54 -21.86
CA ALA A 161 -6.33 14.58 -20.82
C ALA A 161 -6.83 16.01 -20.51
N ASP A 162 -8.14 16.14 -20.30
CA ASP A 162 -8.75 17.41 -19.91
C ASP A 162 -8.31 17.83 -18.50
N GLN A 163 -8.10 16.87 -17.60
CA GLN A 163 -7.59 17.04 -16.24
C GLN A 163 -6.73 15.83 -15.85
N SER A 164 -5.78 16.01 -14.93
CA SER A 164 -4.99 14.92 -14.37
C SER A 164 -4.95 14.99 -12.85
N MET A 165 -4.86 13.83 -12.20
CA MET A 165 -4.58 13.66 -10.78
C MET A 165 -3.34 12.80 -10.63
N CYS A 166 -2.51 13.03 -9.62
CA CYS A 166 -1.34 12.20 -9.35
C CYS A 166 -1.13 12.00 -7.85
N VAL A 167 -0.39 10.96 -7.51
CA VAL A 167 -0.16 10.51 -6.13
C VAL A 167 0.80 11.38 -5.33
N THR A 168 1.67 12.16 -5.99
CA THR A 168 2.74 12.95 -5.34
C THR A 168 2.99 14.30 -6.04
N TYR A 169 3.59 15.25 -5.32
CA TYR A 169 4.10 16.49 -5.92
C TYR A 169 5.27 16.20 -6.86
N SER A 170 6.15 15.26 -6.53
CA SER A 170 7.24 14.81 -7.39
C SER A 170 6.71 14.32 -8.74
N MET A 171 5.64 13.50 -8.74
CA MET A 171 4.99 13.08 -9.98
C MET A 171 4.34 14.25 -10.71
N LYS A 172 3.72 15.20 -9.98
CA LYS A 172 3.15 16.40 -10.60
C LYS A 172 4.23 17.20 -11.34
N GLU A 173 5.39 17.39 -10.73
CA GLU A 173 6.52 18.11 -11.32
C GLU A 173 7.06 17.36 -12.54
N ASP A 174 7.24 16.04 -12.47
CA ASP A 174 7.67 15.22 -13.61
C ASP A 174 6.66 15.29 -14.77
N LEU A 175 5.37 15.15 -14.48
CA LEU A 175 4.29 15.28 -15.46
C LEU A 175 4.31 16.66 -16.15
N MET A 176 4.55 17.73 -15.39
CA MET A 176 4.65 19.08 -15.94
C MET A 176 5.90 19.25 -16.82
N MET A 177 7.08 18.90 -16.29
CA MET A 177 8.37 19.19 -16.93
C MET A 177 8.70 18.24 -18.07
N ASN A 178 8.44 16.94 -17.89
CA ASN A 178 8.86 15.89 -18.82
C ASN A 178 7.73 15.42 -19.75
N TRP A 179 6.47 15.64 -19.34
CA TRP A 179 5.31 15.18 -20.09
C TRP A 179 4.42 16.30 -20.59
N ASN A 180 4.67 17.57 -20.26
CA ASN A 180 3.82 18.70 -20.66
C ASN A 180 2.34 18.54 -20.21
N VAL A 181 2.12 17.86 -19.08
CA VAL A 181 0.80 17.73 -18.42
C VAL A 181 0.71 18.81 -17.34
N ASN A 182 0.25 20.01 -17.73
CA ASN A 182 0.25 21.20 -16.87
C ASN A 182 -0.97 21.30 -15.92
N ASN A 183 -1.96 20.43 -16.09
CA ASN A 183 -3.25 20.42 -15.38
C ASN A 183 -3.35 19.31 -14.32
N ALA A 184 -2.21 18.80 -13.83
CA ALA A 184 -2.19 17.78 -12.79
C ALA A 184 -2.41 18.39 -11.38
N ILE A 185 -3.29 17.77 -10.60
CA ILE A 185 -3.44 18.04 -9.16
C ILE A 185 -2.96 16.86 -8.33
N VAL A 186 -2.42 17.13 -7.14
CA VAL A 186 -1.98 16.07 -6.23
C VAL A 186 -3.16 15.61 -5.37
N LEU A 187 -3.36 14.30 -5.35
CA LEU A 187 -4.24 13.61 -4.43
C LEU A 187 -3.45 12.48 -3.78
N TYR A 188 -2.95 12.73 -2.57
CA TYR A 188 -2.31 11.70 -1.75
C TYR A 188 -3.29 10.61 -1.35
N ASP A 189 -2.81 9.38 -1.35
CA ASP A 189 -3.46 8.26 -0.69
C ASP A 189 -3.55 8.50 0.82
N ARG A 190 -4.62 7.97 1.41
CA ARG A 190 -4.89 8.07 2.85
C ARG A 190 -5.25 6.69 3.38
N PRO A 191 -4.84 6.37 4.62
CA PRO A 191 -5.07 5.05 5.17
C PRO A 191 -6.57 4.81 5.34
N PRO A 192 -7.06 3.61 5.00
CA PRO A 192 -8.42 3.21 5.32
C PRO A 192 -8.67 3.22 6.84
N LYS A 193 -9.91 3.49 7.27
CA LYS A 193 -10.27 3.63 8.70
C LYS A 193 -9.97 2.39 9.56
N ILE A 194 -9.83 1.21 8.94
CA ILE A 194 -9.46 -0.04 9.61
C ILE A 194 -8.03 0.02 10.19
N PHE A 195 -7.15 0.84 9.61
CA PHE A 195 -5.84 1.11 10.17
C PHE A 195 -5.96 2.21 11.23
N ARG A 196 -5.88 1.78 12.48
CA ARG A 196 -5.90 2.65 13.65
C ARG A 196 -4.99 2.10 14.76
N PRO A 197 -4.48 2.96 15.65
CA PRO A 197 -3.85 2.50 16.88
C PRO A 197 -4.80 1.62 17.70
N LEU A 198 -4.21 0.62 18.35
CA LEU A 198 -4.88 -0.24 19.31
C LEU A 198 -4.50 0.14 20.74
N THR A 199 -5.47 0.07 21.64
CA THR A 199 -5.23 0.09 23.09
C THR A 199 -4.44 -1.15 23.52
N ILE A 200 -3.78 -1.08 24.68
CA ILE A 200 -3.02 -2.22 25.21
C ILE A 200 -3.93 -3.44 25.43
N GLN A 201 -5.18 -3.22 25.86
CA GLN A 201 -6.18 -4.27 26.00
C GLN A 201 -6.49 -4.95 24.65
N GLU A 202 -6.79 -4.17 23.60
CA GLU A 202 -7.05 -4.73 22.27
C GLU A 202 -5.85 -5.52 21.72
N LYS A 203 -4.62 -5.06 21.97
CA LYS A 203 -3.40 -5.81 21.62
C LYS A 203 -3.33 -7.13 22.37
N HIS A 204 -3.62 -7.13 23.67
CA HIS A 204 -3.57 -8.32 24.51
C HIS A 204 -4.57 -9.38 24.07
N ASP A 205 -5.85 -8.99 23.94
CA ASP A 205 -6.92 -9.89 23.51
C ASP A 205 -6.62 -10.48 22.13
N TRP A 206 -6.09 -9.66 21.23
CA TRP A 206 -5.70 -10.10 19.90
C TRP A 206 -4.50 -11.06 19.93
N PHE A 207 -3.45 -10.79 20.71
CA PHE A 207 -2.32 -11.72 20.85
C PHE A 207 -2.72 -13.06 21.47
N LEU A 208 -3.65 -13.07 22.43
CA LEU A 208 -4.22 -14.31 22.98
C LEU A 208 -4.99 -15.11 21.92
N GLN A 209 -5.72 -14.41 21.04
CA GLN A 209 -6.41 -15.06 19.94
C GLN A 209 -5.42 -15.59 18.90
N LEU A 210 -4.43 -14.78 18.53
CA LEU A 210 -3.38 -15.15 17.58
C LEU A 210 -2.54 -16.32 18.07
N SER A 211 -2.27 -16.40 19.38
CA SER A 211 -1.48 -17.47 19.97
C SER A 211 -2.13 -18.85 19.89
N LYS A 212 -3.45 -18.93 19.70
CA LYS A 212 -4.14 -20.21 19.45
C LYS A 212 -3.69 -20.84 18.13
N THR A 213 -3.39 -20.04 17.13
CA THR A 213 -2.89 -20.49 15.82
C THR A 213 -1.37 -20.48 15.77
N TYR A 214 -0.74 -19.51 16.42
CA TYR A 214 0.70 -19.29 16.43
C TYR A 214 1.22 -19.22 17.88
N PRO A 215 1.46 -20.38 18.54
CA PRO A 215 1.82 -20.44 19.97
C PRO A 215 3.00 -19.56 20.38
N ALA A 216 3.90 -19.25 19.44
CA ALA A 216 5.05 -18.38 19.65
C ALA A 216 4.72 -16.91 19.99
N PHE A 217 3.45 -16.49 19.89
CA PHE A 217 2.98 -15.17 20.39
C PHE A 217 2.30 -15.25 21.76
N GLY A 218 2.05 -16.46 22.27
CA GLY A 218 1.52 -16.73 23.61
C GLY A 218 2.59 -16.67 24.69
N ASP A 219 2.29 -17.19 25.88
CA ASP A 219 3.29 -17.38 26.92
C ASP A 219 4.13 -18.63 26.63
N GLU A 220 5.45 -18.54 26.78
CA GLU A 220 6.37 -19.67 26.59
C GLU A 220 6.18 -20.74 27.69
N GLU A 221 5.59 -20.38 28.83
CA GLU A 221 5.43 -21.24 30.02
C GLU A 221 4.07 -21.97 30.12
N LEU A 222 3.16 -21.79 29.15
CA LEU A 222 1.79 -22.32 29.20
C LEU A 222 1.65 -23.83 28.93
N SER A 223 2.74 -24.60 28.94
CA SER A 223 2.65 -26.07 28.84
C SER A 223 2.11 -26.74 30.11
N GLU A 224 2.06 -26.08 31.27
CA GLU A 224 1.55 -26.69 32.50
C GLU A 224 0.76 -25.70 33.39
N VAL A 225 -0.53 -26.03 33.61
CA VAL A 225 -1.42 -25.55 34.69
C VAL A 225 -2.11 -24.18 34.49
N ASN A 226 -3.42 -24.15 34.80
CA ASN A 226 -4.30 -22.99 34.89
C ASN A 226 -3.69 -21.82 35.71
N VAL A 227 -3.00 -20.89 35.06
CA VAL A 227 -2.54 -19.64 35.71
C VAL A 227 -3.66 -18.59 35.65
N PRO A 228 -4.01 -17.92 36.77
CA PRO A 228 -5.17 -17.01 36.84
C PRO A 228 -5.05 -15.69 36.06
N ASN A 229 -3.93 -15.42 35.37
CA ASN A 229 -3.70 -14.17 34.65
C ASN A 229 -3.23 -14.49 33.22
N ALA A 230 -3.98 -14.05 32.22
CA ALA A 230 -3.59 -14.25 30.83
C ALA A 230 -2.29 -13.49 30.54
N LYS A 231 -1.30 -14.19 30.00
CA LYS A 231 0.02 -13.66 29.63
C LYS A 231 0.27 -13.99 28.16
N THR A 232 0.80 -13.02 27.44
CA THR A 232 1.27 -13.19 26.06
C THR A 232 2.77 -12.91 26.03
N ARG A 233 3.38 -13.07 24.85
CA ARG A 233 4.77 -12.71 24.65
C ARG A 233 5.09 -11.24 24.92
N PHE A 234 4.10 -10.36 24.80
CA PHE A 234 4.29 -8.90 24.89
C PHE A 234 3.56 -8.23 26.04
N THR A 235 2.48 -8.84 26.54
CA THR A 235 1.55 -8.23 27.53
C THR A 235 1.23 -9.21 28.64
N LYS A 236 0.81 -8.68 29.79
CA LYS A 236 0.34 -9.48 30.93
C LYS A 236 -0.80 -8.75 31.62
N GLU A 237 -1.69 -9.51 32.24
CA GLU A 237 -2.71 -8.98 33.13
C GLU A 237 -2.23 -8.98 34.58
N VAL A 238 -2.33 -7.83 35.25
CA VAL A 238 -2.00 -7.67 36.66
C VAL A 238 -3.14 -6.93 37.35
N ASN A 239 -3.80 -7.57 38.33
CA ASN A 239 -4.91 -6.99 39.09
C ASN A 239 -6.06 -6.46 38.20
N GLY A 240 -6.42 -7.20 37.14
CA GLY A 240 -7.50 -6.81 36.22
C GLY A 240 -7.12 -5.70 35.22
N LYS A 241 -5.84 -5.28 35.18
CA LYS A 241 -5.33 -4.31 34.21
C LYS A 241 -4.25 -4.95 33.35
N VAL A 242 -4.40 -4.81 32.04
CA VAL A 242 -3.39 -5.25 31.08
C VAL A 242 -2.30 -4.19 30.96
N GLU A 243 -1.05 -4.64 31.04
CA GLU A 243 0.15 -3.83 30.82
C GLU A 243 1.14 -4.51 29.87
N LEU A 244 2.01 -3.70 29.24
CA LEU A 244 3.15 -4.23 28.51
C LEU A 244 4.13 -4.88 29.49
N ARG A 245 4.67 -6.03 29.11
CA ARG A 245 5.71 -6.70 29.90
C ARG A 245 7.02 -5.90 29.84
N SER A 246 7.69 -5.76 30.98
CA SER A 246 8.99 -5.06 31.10
C SER A 246 10.16 -5.85 30.51
N ASP A 247 9.97 -7.15 30.24
CA ASP A 247 10.94 -8.09 29.69
C ASP A 247 10.60 -8.51 28.25
N ARG A 248 9.60 -7.88 27.60
CA ARG A 248 9.17 -8.30 26.27
C ARG A 248 10.24 -8.05 25.21
N PRO A 249 10.31 -8.90 24.17
CA PRO A 249 11.10 -8.61 22.98
C PRO A 249 10.52 -7.40 22.22
N GLY A 250 11.36 -6.76 21.42
CA GLY A 250 10.93 -5.78 20.43
C GLY A 250 10.16 -6.46 19.30
N LEU A 251 9.03 -5.87 18.87
CA LEU A 251 8.23 -6.38 17.76
C LEU A 251 8.49 -5.54 16.51
N LEU A 252 9.24 -6.09 15.58
CA LEU A 252 9.50 -5.53 14.26
C LEU A 252 8.46 -6.06 13.27
N PHE A 253 7.89 -5.18 12.45
CA PHE A 253 6.93 -5.57 11.41
C PHE A 253 7.43 -5.17 10.03
N SER A 254 7.28 -6.05 9.05
CA SER A 254 7.47 -5.73 7.64
C SER A 254 6.43 -6.45 6.79
N SER A 255 6.08 -5.86 5.65
CA SER A 255 5.27 -6.51 4.63
C SER A 255 6.01 -6.49 3.31
N THR A 256 6.08 -7.64 2.64
CA THR A 256 6.83 -7.77 1.39
C THR A 256 6.07 -8.57 0.34
N SER A 257 6.22 -8.16 -0.92
CA SER A 257 5.75 -8.94 -2.07
C SER A 257 6.66 -10.12 -2.36
N TRP A 258 7.83 -10.28 -1.71
CA TRP A 258 8.82 -11.33 -1.98
C TRP A 258 9.18 -11.42 -3.47
N THR A 259 9.32 -10.26 -4.10
CA THR A 259 9.72 -10.09 -5.50
C THR A 259 11.08 -9.41 -5.55
N ALA A 260 11.84 -9.63 -6.62
CA ALA A 260 13.22 -9.17 -6.75
C ALA A 260 13.40 -7.64 -6.68
N ASP A 261 12.33 -6.87 -6.90
CA ASP A 261 12.28 -5.41 -6.77
C ASP A 261 12.21 -4.92 -5.31
N GLU A 262 11.83 -5.79 -4.37
CA GLU A 262 11.95 -5.53 -2.93
C GLU A 262 13.12 -6.34 -2.38
N ASP A 263 14.31 -5.72 -2.31
CA ASP A 263 15.51 -6.40 -1.82
C ASP A 263 15.45 -6.68 -0.32
N PHE A 264 14.85 -7.83 0.01
CA PHE A 264 14.79 -8.33 1.37
C PHE A 264 16.17 -8.70 1.94
N GLY A 265 17.19 -8.83 1.08
CA GLY A 265 18.59 -8.97 1.49
C GLY A 265 19.02 -7.87 2.46
N LEU A 266 18.57 -6.62 2.24
CA LEU A 266 18.89 -5.47 3.10
C LEU A 266 18.44 -5.68 4.55
N LEU A 267 17.18 -6.11 4.76
CA LEU A 267 16.65 -6.39 6.09
C LEU A 267 17.33 -7.62 6.70
N MET A 268 17.53 -8.69 5.93
CA MET A 268 18.19 -9.90 6.43
C MET A 268 19.62 -9.64 6.88
N GLU A 269 20.38 -8.83 6.15
CA GLU A 269 21.73 -8.42 6.52
C GLU A 269 21.75 -7.50 7.75
N ALA A 270 20.83 -6.52 7.82
CA ALA A 270 20.69 -5.66 8.98
C ALA A 270 20.38 -6.46 10.25
N LEU A 271 19.49 -7.47 10.16
CA LEU A 271 19.20 -8.39 11.24
C LEU A 271 20.41 -9.26 11.61
N GLN A 272 21.20 -9.72 10.64
CA GLN A 272 22.45 -10.44 10.93
C GLN A 272 23.44 -9.58 11.72
N LEU A 273 23.59 -8.30 11.34
CA LEU A 273 24.44 -7.35 12.06
C LEU A 273 23.91 -7.11 13.49
N TYR A 274 22.59 -6.97 13.65
CA TYR A 274 21.94 -6.84 14.95
C TYR A 274 22.19 -8.07 15.84
N GLU A 275 22.04 -9.29 15.31
CA GLU A 275 22.33 -10.54 16.03
C GLU A 275 23.79 -10.58 16.50
N ASN A 276 24.74 -10.18 15.65
CA ASN A 276 26.15 -10.16 16.01
C ASN A 276 26.40 -9.18 17.17
N SER A 277 25.75 -8.02 17.16
CA SER A 277 25.86 -7.00 18.22
C SER A 277 25.22 -7.43 19.53
N CYS A 278 24.18 -8.27 19.52
CA CYS A 278 23.62 -8.85 20.75
C CYS A 278 24.66 -9.68 21.53
N ASN A 279 25.67 -10.25 20.86
CA ASN A 279 26.76 -10.97 21.53
C ASN A 279 27.80 -10.04 22.18
N LEU A 280 27.76 -8.74 21.86
CA LEU A 280 28.72 -7.73 22.33
C LEU A 280 28.13 -6.84 23.44
N THR A 281 26.81 -6.83 23.61
CA THR A 281 26.15 -5.99 24.63
C THR A 281 24.82 -6.59 25.10
N ASP A 282 24.58 -6.52 26.41
CA ASP A 282 23.28 -6.88 27.01
C ASP A 282 22.22 -5.77 26.88
N LYS A 283 22.53 -4.67 26.18
CA LYS A 283 21.62 -3.53 26.00
C LYS A 283 20.60 -3.74 24.88
N LEU A 284 20.77 -4.76 24.04
CA LEU A 284 19.87 -5.03 22.93
C LEU A 284 18.88 -6.15 23.31
N PRO A 285 17.56 -5.93 23.19
CA PRO A 285 16.59 -6.97 23.45
C PRO A 285 16.60 -8.01 22.33
N LYS A 286 16.01 -9.16 22.63
CA LYS A 286 15.53 -10.09 21.60
C LYS A 286 14.52 -9.39 20.69
N LEU A 287 14.50 -9.75 19.42
CA LEU A 287 13.54 -9.25 18.44
C LEU A 287 12.63 -10.36 17.93
N VAL A 288 11.35 -10.03 17.82
CA VAL A 288 10.35 -10.79 17.07
C VAL A 288 10.09 -10.00 15.80
N CYS A 289 10.47 -10.56 14.65
CA CYS A 289 10.26 -9.97 13.34
C CYS A 289 9.09 -10.67 12.65
N VAL A 290 8.00 -9.95 12.43
CA VAL A 290 6.83 -10.45 11.71
C VAL A 290 6.87 -9.95 10.28
N ILE A 291 6.83 -10.87 9.33
CA ILE A 291 6.97 -10.57 7.91
C ILE A 291 5.81 -11.19 7.15
N THR A 292 4.90 -10.34 6.65
CA THR A 292 3.71 -10.79 5.92
C THR A 292 3.88 -10.65 4.42
N GLY A 293 3.06 -11.38 3.67
CA GLY A 293 2.98 -11.29 2.22
C GLY A 293 3.33 -12.58 1.51
N LYS A 294 3.22 -12.55 0.18
CA LYS A 294 3.37 -13.69 -0.71
C LYS A 294 4.10 -13.27 -1.98
N GLY A 295 5.03 -14.10 -2.41
CA GLY A 295 5.66 -13.99 -3.72
C GLY A 295 6.69 -15.07 -3.96
N PRO A 296 7.30 -15.06 -5.16
CA PRO A 296 8.11 -16.16 -5.66
C PRO A 296 9.40 -16.42 -4.87
N GLU A 297 9.95 -15.42 -4.18
CA GLU A 297 11.22 -15.56 -3.46
C GLU A 297 11.06 -15.92 -1.98
N LYS A 298 9.81 -16.03 -1.48
CA LYS A 298 9.53 -16.26 -0.06
C LYS A 298 10.25 -17.48 0.48
N GLU A 299 10.06 -18.63 -0.15
CA GLU A 299 10.66 -19.90 0.30
C GLU A 299 12.18 -19.87 0.26
N TRP A 300 12.77 -19.13 -0.69
CA TRP A 300 14.23 -18.98 -0.79
C TRP A 300 14.79 -18.18 0.39
N TYR A 301 14.17 -17.06 0.74
CA TYR A 301 14.57 -16.26 1.90
C TYR A 301 14.36 -17.01 3.22
N LEU A 302 13.24 -17.73 3.37
CA LEU A 302 12.98 -18.51 4.58
C LEU A 302 14.05 -19.58 4.83
N LYS A 303 14.51 -20.28 3.78
CA LYS A 303 15.63 -21.23 3.88
C LYS A 303 16.92 -20.55 4.30
N LYS A 304 17.20 -19.34 3.79
CA LYS A 304 18.38 -18.57 4.21
C LYS A 304 18.30 -18.15 5.67
N ILE A 305 17.14 -17.70 6.14
CA ILE A 305 16.92 -17.31 7.54
C ILE A 305 17.11 -18.53 8.46
N GLU A 306 16.58 -19.69 8.10
CA GLU A 306 16.76 -20.93 8.87
C GLU A 306 18.24 -21.32 9.01
N GLN A 307 19.05 -21.11 7.96
CA GLN A 307 20.49 -21.37 7.99
C GLN A 307 21.27 -20.41 8.90
N LYS A 308 20.71 -19.23 9.25
CA LYS A 308 21.41 -18.26 10.09
C LYS A 308 21.52 -18.68 11.56
N GLN A 309 20.61 -19.52 12.04
CA GLN A 309 20.60 -20.01 13.43
C GLN A 309 20.69 -18.87 14.48
N TRP A 310 19.94 -17.80 14.26
CA TRP A 310 19.88 -16.64 15.17
C TRP A 310 19.30 -17.02 16.54
N LYS A 311 19.90 -16.50 17.61
CA LYS A 311 19.48 -16.75 19.00
C LYS A 311 18.63 -15.62 19.55
N ASN A 312 18.90 -14.39 19.14
CA ASN A 312 18.24 -13.19 19.65
C ASN A 312 17.13 -12.70 18.72
N ILE A 313 17.11 -13.15 17.47
CA ILE A 313 16.09 -12.77 16.48
C ILE A 313 15.25 -13.98 16.11
N GLN A 314 13.93 -13.83 16.15
CA GLN A 314 12.97 -14.82 15.64
C GLN A 314 12.13 -14.20 14.54
N VAL A 315 12.05 -14.89 13.39
CA VAL A 315 11.25 -14.44 12.24
C VAL A 315 10.00 -15.29 12.12
N PHE A 316 8.84 -14.64 12.05
CA PHE A 316 7.54 -15.26 11.83
C PHE A 316 6.91 -14.74 10.54
N THR A 317 6.35 -15.64 9.74
CA THR A 317 5.61 -15.29 8.52
C THR A 317 4.16 -15.76 8.56
N PRO A 318 3.37 -15.29 9.56
CA PRO A 318 1.99 -15.75 9.73
C PRO A 318 1.14 -15.40 8.51
N TRP A 319 0.19 -16.27 8.22
CA TRP A 319 -0.94 -15.90 7.40
C TRP A 319 -1.89 -15.09 8.27
N LEU A 320 -2.18 -13.86 7.86
CA LEU A 320 -3.10 -12.97 8.55
C LEU A 320 -4.33 -12.76 7.66
N GLU A 321 -5.50 -12.95 8.26
CA GLU A 321 -6.75 -12.56 7.62
C GLU A 321 -6.82 -11.03 7.48
N ALA A 322 -7.67 -10.55 6.56
CA ALA A 322 -7.80 -9.12 6.27
C ALA A 322 -8.09 -8.26 7.51
N ALA A 323 -8.83 -8.80 8.48
CA ALA A 323 -9.15 -8.12 9.74
C ALA A 323 -8.02 -8.17 10.80
N ASP A 324 -7.05 -9.08 10.64
CA ASP A 324 -5.93 -9.25 11.58
C ASP A 324 -4.67 -8.53 11.11
N TYR A 325 -4.52 -8.28 9.81
CA TYR A 325 -3.40 -7.51 9.28
C TYR A 325 -3.28 -6.12 9.94
N PRO A 326 -4.32 -5.26 9.98
CA PRO A 326 -4.23 -3.95 10.65
C PRO A 326 -3.88 -4.05 12.14
N LYS A 327 -4.32 -5.12 12.81
CA LYS A 327 -4.03 -5.36 14.23
C LYS A 327 -2.57 -5.74 14.46
N MET A 328 -1.97 -6.52 13.57
CA MET A 328 -0.53 -6.81 13.60
C MET A 328 0.27 -5.52 13.42
N VAL A 329 -0.07 -4.72 12.41
CA VAL A 329 0.61 -3.44 12.15
C VAL A 329 0.52 -2.52 13.38
N ALA A 330 -0.68 -2.34 13.94
CA ALA A 330 -0.90 -1.50 15.11
C ALA A 330 -0.23 -2.04 16.40
N SER A 331 0.07 -3.34 16.44
CA SER A 331 0.69 -3.98 17.61
C SER A 331 2.21 -3.86 17.62
N ALA A 332 2.85 -3.67 16.47
CA ALA A 332 4.29 -3.57 16.32
C ALA A 332 4.90 -2.33 17.00
N ASP A 333 6.21 -2.40 17.22
CA ASP A 333 7.02 -1.32 17.81
C ASP A 333 7.70 -0.46 16.77
N LEU A 334 8.09 -1.06 15.64
CA LEU A 334 8.71 -0.40 14.50
C LEU A 334 8.32 -1.15 13.21
N GLY A 335 8.00 -0.39 12.16
CA GLY A 335 7.81 -0.91 10.81
C GLY A 335 9.09 -0.85 9.98
N VAL A 336 9.28 -1.77 9.03
CA VAL A 336 10.31 -1.67 7.99
C VAL A 336 9.65 -1.80 6.62
N CYS A 337 9.84 -0.79 5.77
CA CYS A 337 9.35 -0.77 4.40
C CYS A 337 10.52 -0.76 3.42
N LEU A 338 10.64 -1.84 2.63
CA LEU A 338 11.63 -1.99 1.56
C LEU A 338 11.08 -1.61 0.18
N HIS A 339 9.78 -1.32 0.10
CA HIS A 339 9.10 -1.04 -1.16
C HIS A 339 9.62 0.26 -1.78
N THR A 340 9.93 0.21 -3.07
CA THR A 340 10.27 1.38 -3.89
C THR A 340 9.36 1.45 -5.11
N SER A 341 9.16 2.66 -5.63
CA SER A 341 8.42 2.84 -6.87
C SER A 341 9.32 2.64 -8.09
N SER A 342 8.82 1.93 -9.11
CA SER A 342 9.54 1.73 -10.38
C SER A 342 9.92 3.04 -11.09
N SER A 343 9.13 4.10 -10.91
CA SER A 343 9.43 5.45 -11.41
C SER A 343 10.15 6.33 -10.38
N GLY A 344 10.18 5.91 -9.12
CA GLY A 344 10.59 6.73 -7.98
C GLY A 344 9.55 7.78 -7.57
N LEU A 345 8.37 7.82 -8.19
CA LEU A 345 7.40 8.92 -8.04
C LEU A 345 6.08 8.50 -7.35
N ASP A 346 5.97 7.24 -6.93
CA ASP A 346 4.80 6.69 -6.23
C ASP A 346 5.15 6.38 -4.77
N LEU A 347 4.23 6.62 -3.85
CA LEU A 347 4.44 6.43 -2.42
C LEU A 347 4.11 4.99 -2.00
N PRO A 348 4.85 4.42 -1.04
CA PRO A 348 4.63 3.06 -0.62
C PRO A 348 3.36 2.96 0.24
N MET A 349 2.31 2.35 -0.30
CA MET A 349 1.05 2.12 0.43
C MET A 349 1.22 1.37 1.76
N LYS A 350 2.26 0.56 1.88
CA LYS A 350 2.63 -0.11 3.14
C LYS A 350 2.96 0.88 4.25
N VAL A 351 3.64 1.98 3.94
CA VAL A 351 3.91 3.04 4.94
C VAL A 351 2.63 3.79 5.27
N VAL A 352 1.76 4.02 4.30
CA VAL A 352 0.44 4.62 4.53
C VAL A 352 -0.37 3.79 5.55
N ASP A 353 -0.39 2.46 5.39
CA ASP A 353 -1.03 1.53 6.35
C ASP A 353 -0.39 1.61 7.75
N MET A 354 0.94 1.60 7.82
CA MET A 354 1.70 1.70 9.07
C MET A 354 1.40 3.02 9.79
N PHE A 355 1.39 4.13 9.06
CA PHE A 355 1.03 5.44 9.61
C PHE A 355 -0.42 5.51 10.02
N GLY A 356 -1.35 4.91 9.27
CA GLY A 356 -2.75 4.77 9.68
C GLY A 356 -2.90 4.11 11.05
N ALA A 357 -2.10 3.07 11.29
CA ALA A 357 -2.03 2.34 12.56
C ALA A 357 -1.21 3.05 13.66
N GLY A 358 -0.56 4.18 13.35
CA GLY A 358 0.30 4.92 14.29
C GLY A 358 1.67 4.26 14.53
N LEU A 359 2.15 3.46 13.58
CA LEU A 359 3.44 2.78 13.62
C LEU A 359 4.53 3.61 12.91
N PRO A 360 5.55 4.10 13.63
CA PRO A 360 6.76 4.66 13.00
C PRO A 360 7.48 3.63 12.15
N VAL A 361 8.17 4.08 11.10
CA VAL A 361 8.79 3.19 10.12
C VAL A 361 10.25 3.55 9.86
N CYS A 362 11.06 2.53 9.54
CA CYS A 362 12.26 2.70 8.73
C CYS A 362 11.90 2.39 7.27
N ALA A 363 12.06 3.33 6.36
CA ALA A 363 11.70 3.17 4.95
C ALA A 363 12.91 3.33 4.03
N PHE A 364 12.99 2.51 2.98
CA PHE A 364 14.06 2.61 1.98
C PHE A 364 13.95 3.93 1.22
N ASP A 365 15.02 4.72 1.19
CA ASP A 365 15.03 6.07 0.63
C ASP A 365 15.05 6.10 -0.90
N PHE A 366 14.09 6.81 -1.49
CA PHE A 366 13.98 7.03 -2.93
C PHE A 366 13.30 8.38 -3.22
N LEU A 367 13.29 8.78 -4.49
CA LEU A 367 13.05 10.16 -4.96
C LEU A 367 11.90 10.92 -4.28
N CYS A 368 10.70 10.35 -4.15
CA CYS A 368 9.54 11.06 -3.57
C CYS A 368 9.18 10.64 -2.14
N LEU A 369 9.99 9.81 -1.49
CA LEU A 369 9.66 9.25 -0.18
C LEU A 369 9.46 10.33 0.89
N ASP A 370 10.22 11.41 0.80
CA ASP A 370 10.21 12.54 1.74
C ASP A 370 8.86 13.27 1.82
N GLU A 371 7.98 13.09 0.82
CA GLU A 371 6.58 13.55 0.88
C GLU A 371 5.72 12.76 1.89
N LEU A 372 6.18 11.58 2.30
CA LEU A 372 5.51 10.72 3.28
C LEU A 372 6.34 10.55 4.55
N VAL A 373 7.63 10.17 4.43
CA VAL A 373 8.51 9.88 5.56
C VAL A 373 9.58 10.97 5.69
N GLU A 374 9.45 11.78 6.73
CA GLU A 374 10.43 12.79 7.11
C GLU A 374 11.42 12.18 8.11
N ASN A 375 12.67 12.00 7.67
CA ASN A 375 13.71 11.33 8.46
C ASN A 375 13.94 12.00 9.83
N GLY A 376 13.80 11.24 10.91
CA GLY A 376 13.92 11.70 12.30
C GLY A 376 12.69 12.44 12.86
N VAL A 377 11.63 12.63 12.07
CA VAL A 377 10.39 13.33 12.46
C VAL A 377 9.25 12.34 12.69
N ASN A 378 8.83 11.61 11.65
CA ASN A 378 7.73 10.65 11.70
C ASN A 378 8.19 9.19 11.40
N GLY A 379 9.46 9.03 11.06
CA GLY A 379 10.13 7.75 10.80
C GLY A 379 11.61 7.96 10.54
N TYR A 380 12.27 6.94 10.01
CA TYR A 380 13.66 6.99 9.55
C TYR A 380 13.78 6.49 8.12
N THR A 381 14.84 6.93 7.44
CA THR A 381 15.14 6.52 6.07
C THR A 381 16.47 5.78 6.00
N PHE A 382 16.61 4.81 5.10
CA PHE A 382 17.87 4.08 4.90
C PHE A 382 18.08 3.71 3.42
N ARG A 383 19.33 3.49 3.01
CA ARG A 383 19.71 3.00 1.68
C ARG A 383 20.55 1.73 1.73
N THR A 384 21.14 1.40 2.88
CA THR A 384 21.98 0.20 3.04
C THR A 384 21.57 -0.63 4.25
N SER A 385 22.02 -1.89 4.29
CA SER A 385 21.80 -2.77 5.43
C SER A 385 22.49 -2.26 6.70
N GLU A 386 23.63 -1.57 6.59
CA GLU A 386 24.31 -0.93 7.72
C GLU A 386 23.56 0.27 8.27
N GLU A 387 22.94 1.09 7.42
CA GLU A 387 22.09 2.20 7.85
C GLU A 387 20.85 1.67 8.57
N LEU A 388 20.16 0.69 7.98
CA LEU A 388 19.02 0.04 8.64
C LEU A 388 19.43 -0.59 9.97
N TYR A 389 20.56 -1.30 10.02
CA TYR A 389 21.10 -1.88 11.26
C TYR A 389 21.31 -0.81 12.35
N LYS A 390 21.86 0.36 12.01
CA LYS A 390 22.05 1.46 12.96
C LYS A 390 20.71 1.94 13.50
N GLU A 391 19.72 2.16 12.63
CA GLU A 391 18.39 2.59 13.06
C GLU A 391 17.71 1.55 13.96
N LEU A 392 17.78 0.26 13.62
CA LEU A 392 17.25 -0.81 14.48
C LEU A 392 17.95 -0.85 15.85
N THR A 393 19.28 -0.73 15.86
CA THR A 393 20.08 -0.73 17.09
C THR A 393 19.72 0.45 17.99
N ASN A 394 19.65 1.65 17.41
CA ASN A 394 19.27 2.87 18.13
C ASN A 394 17.84 2.77 18.67
N TRP A 395 16.91 2.27 17.85
CA TRP A 395 15.50 2.16 18.22
C TRP A 395 15.25 1.20 19.38
N PHE A 396 15.95 0.05 19.38
CA PHE A 396 15.74 -1.00 20.38
C PHE A 396 16.74 -0.96 21.54
N GLN A 397 17.68 -0.01 21.57
CA GLN A 397 18.65 0.08 22.66
C GLN A 397 17.96 0.30 24.02
N GLY A 398 18.17 -0.62 24.96
CA GLY A 398 17.59 -0.60 26.31
C GLY A 398 16.08 -0.82 26.34
N PHE A 399 15.48 -1.25 25.23
CA PHE A 399 14.05 -1.51 25.12
C PHE A 399 13.62 -2.69 26.01
N PRO A 400 12.40 -2.67 26.59
CA PRO A 400 11.38 -1.61 26.49
C PRO A 400 11.56 -0.47 27.50
N ASN A 401 12.60 -0.50 28.33
CA ASN A 401 12.73 0.34 29.53
C ASN A 401 13.56 1.62 29.33
N ASN A 402 13.96 1.94 28.10
CA ASN A 402 14.68 3.17 27.77
C ASN A 402 13.70 4.35 27.63
N SER A 403 13.59 5.17 28.68
CA SER A 403 12.68 6.31 28.72
C SER A 403 12.98 7.38 27.66
N GLN A 404 14.25 7.59 27.30
CA GLN A 404 14.65 8.56 26.27
C GLN A 404 14.18 8.10 24.90
N GLN A 405 14.44 6.84 24.55
CA GLN A 405 14.02 6.28 23.27
C GLN A 405 12.49 6.16 23.17
N ASN A 406 11.81 5.81 24.27
CA ASN A 406 10.35 5.79 24.32
C ASN A 406 9.75 7.19 24.07
N ALA A 407 10.36 8.25 24.61
CA ALA A 407 9.93 9.62 24.36
C ALA A 407 10.11 10.02 22.88
N ILE A 408 11.16 9.55 22.21
CA ILE A 408 11.36 9.73 20.76
C ILE A 408 10.24 9.03 19.99
N ALA A 409 9.97 7.76 20.31
CA ALA A 409 8.90 7.00 19.67
C ALA A 409 7.53 7.65 19.85
N ASP A 410 7.22 8.14 21.05
CA ASP A 410 5.96 8.84 21.34
C ASP A 410 5.85 10.18 20.61
N ARG A 411 6.95 10.90 20.43
CA ARG A 411 7.00 12.10 19.58
C ARG A 411 6.68 11.73 18.12
N MET A 412 7.32 10.70 17.56
CA MET A 412 7.04 10.27 16.19
C MET A 412 5.58 9.86 16.00
N ARG A 413 4.99 9.13 16.96
CA ARG A 413 3.56 8.77 16.94
C ARG A 413 2.64 9.99 16.94
N LYS A 414 3.02 11.08 17.63
CA LYS A 414 2.28 12.36 17.59
C LYS A 414 2.38 13.01 16.22
N GLU A 415 3.56 13.05 15.60
CA GLU A 415 3.71 13.56 14.23
C GLU A 415 2.87 12.76 13.23
N ILE A 416 2.87 11.43 13.34
CA ILE A 416 2.02 10.54 12.53
C ILE A 416 0.52 10.81 12.76
N THR A 417 0.13 11.30 13.93
CA THR A 417 -1.28 11.62 14.19
C THR A 417 -1.79 12.73 13.27
N SER A 418 -0.95 13.73 12.94
CA SER A 418 -1.30 14.78 11.98
C SER A 418 -1.62 14.23 10.59
N PHE A 419 -0.88 13.21 10.13
CA PHE A 419 -1.12 12.52 8.87
C PHE A 419 -2.51 11.85 8.82
N ARG A 420 -3.05 11.48 9.99
CA ARG A 420 -4.35 10.81 10.15
C ARG A 420 -5.53 11.78 10.31
N GLU A 421 -5.27 13.08 10.52
CA GLU A 421 -6.32 14.08 10.72
C GLU A 421 -7.17 14.31 9.46
N VAL A 422 -6.56 14.13 8.28
CA VAL A 422 -7.23 14.28 7.00
C VAL A 422 -7.45 12.90 6.37
N GLY A 423 -8.70 12.44 6.39
CA GLY A 423 -9.09 11.19 5.72
C GLY A 423 -9.13 11.31 4.20
N TRP A 424 -9.31 10.16 3.52
CA TRP A 424 -9.49 10.12 2.06
C TRP A 424 -10.60 11.07 1.59
N GLU A 425 -11.79 10.95 2.19
CA GLU A 425 -12.98 11.68 1.73
C GLU A 425 -12.83 13.20 1.87
N ASP A 426 -12.23 13.67 2.98
CA ASP A 426 -11.98 15.10 3.20
C ASP A 426 -10.95 15.64 2.20
N ASN A 427 -9.85 14.90 1.99
CA ASN A 427 -8.82 15.26 1.00
C ASN A 427 -9.41 15.28 -0.42
N TRP A 428 -10.22 14.28 -0.75
CA TRP A 428 -10.87 14.14 -2.05
C TRP A 428 -11.85 15.28 -2.31
N ASN A 429 -12.71 15.60 -1.34
CA ASN A 429 -13.66 16.70 -1.44
C ASN A 429 -12.97 18.06 -1.61
N LEU A 430 -11.85 18.27 -0.93
CA LEU A 430 -11.07 19.49 -1.03
C LEU A 430 -10.37 19.63 -2.41
N ARG A 431 -9.80 18.54 -2.92
CA ARG A 431 -8.91 18.60 -4.09
C ARG A 431 -9.61 18.27 -5.41
N VAL A 432 -10.44 17.22 -5.42
CA VAL A 432 -10.89 16.52 -6.64
C VAL A 432 -12.33 16.87 -7.01
N LYS A 433 -13.22 17.06 -6.04
CA LYS A 433 -14.65 17.30 -6.28
C LYS A 433 -14.94 18.33 -7.37
N LYS A 434 -14.19 19.45 -7.37
CA LYS A 434 -14.32 20.55 -8.35
C LYS A 434 -14.06 20.13 -9.81
N LEU A 435 -13.36 19.02 -10.05
CA LEU A 435 -13.11 18.52 -11.42
C LEU A 435 -14.38 17.94 -12.07
N PHE A 436 -15.39 17.60 -11.26
CA PHE A 436 -16.63 16.95 -11.69
C PHE A 436 -17.86 17.86 -11.56
N GLN A 437 -17.65 19.13 -11.20
CA GLN A 437 -18.71 20.13 -11.02
C GLN A 437 -19.08 20.86 -12.32
#